data_AF-A0A0C3J6Q3-F1
#
_entry.id   AF-A0A0C3J6Q3-F1
#
_cell.length_a   1.000
_cell.length_b   1.000
_cell.length_c   1.000
_cell.angle_alpha   90.00
_cell.angle_beta   90.00
_cell.angle_gamma   90.00
#
_symmetry.space_group_name_H-M   'P 1'
#
loop_
_entity.id
_entity.type
_entity.pdbx_description
1 polymer ?
#
loop_
_entity_poly.entity_id
_entity_poly.type
_entity_poly.pdbx_seq_one_letter_code
_entity_poly.pdbx_strand_id
1 'polypeptide(L)'
;MSSSRILGVDPSLEFSPEFVKAIKEEWAGRVANIKSVEEFMAQFPKWTRLDAITRVVGLQACASPDVIREILTQNDPWAFGHLLSDCPPNITITVLIANPEVEKHIPKHPQITCSIIPGVTHWVQYEAPERIVNAALQSAGKSQQP
;
A
#
# COMPACT_ATOMS: atom_id res chain seq x y z
N MET A 1 -15.15 8.15 -27.43
CA MET A 1 -14.75 8.33 -26.02
C MET A 1 -13.60 7.37 -25.74
N SER A 2 -12.45 7.88 -25.32
CA SER A 2 -11.36 7.03 -24.81
C SER A 2 -11.81 6.42 -23.49
N SER A 3 -11.67 5.10 -23.33
CA SER A 3 -11.99 4.39 -22.10
C SER A 3 -10.74 4.34 -21.22
N SER A 4 -10.78 5.01 -20.07
CA SER A 4 -9.71 4.92 -19.07
C SER A 4 -9.92 3.65 -18.23
N ARG A 5 -8.86 2.84 -18.10
CA ARG A 5 -8.83 1.71 -17.18
C ARG A 5 -8.08 2.14 -15.92
N ILE A 6 -8.67 1.87 -14.76
CA ILE A 6 -8.08 2.16 -13.46
C ILE A 6 -7.67 0.83 -12.82
N LEU A 7 -6.43 0.77 -12.35
CA LEU A 7 -5.89 -0.38 -11.61
C LEU A 7 -5.37 0.10 -10.26
N GLY A 8 -5.80 -0.53 -9.18
CA GLY A 8 -5.25 -0.32 -7.85
C GLY A 8 -4.14 -1.32 -7.56
N VAL A 9 -2.98 -0.84 -7.12
CA VAL A 9 -1.85 -1.64 -6.64
C VAL A 9 -1.31 -1.03 -5.36
N ASP A 10 -0.83 -1.84 -4.42
CA ASP A 10 -0.23 -1.40 -3.16
C ASP A 10 1.13 -2.10 -2.90
N PRO A 11 2.12 -1.92 -3.79
CA PRO A 11 3.46 -2.45 -3.56
C PRO A 11 4.29 -1.47 -2.73
N SER A 12 5.16 -2.00 -1.88
CA SER A 12 6.28 -1.22 -1.34
C SER A 12 7.38 -1.13 -2.38
N LEU A 13 7.74 0.08 -2.81
CA LEU A 13 8.75 0.29 -3.86
C LEU A 13 10.16 0.41 -3.29
N GLU A 14 10.33 1.20 -2.23
CA GLU A 14 11.62 1.52 -1.65
C GLU A 14 11.50 1.45 -0.12
N PHE A 15 12.44 0.78 0.54
CA PHE A 15 12.59 0.86 1.99
C PHE A 15 14.02 1.26 2.36
N SER A 16 14.17 2.06 3.41
CA SER A 16 15.50 2.28 3.97
C SER A 16 16.00 1.00 4.67
N PRO A 17 17.33 0.77 4.74
CA PRO A 17 17.89 -0.39 5.44
C PRO A 17 17.43 -0.48 6.90
N GLU A 18 17.30 0.66 7.58
CA GLU A 18 16.81 0.74 8.96
C GLU A 18 15.35 0.30 9.06
N PHE A 19 14.54 0.69 8.07
CA PHE A 19 13.14 0.28 8.00
C PHE A 19 13.02 -1.21 7.74
N VAL A 20 13.77 -1.77 6.78
CA VAL A 20 13.81 -3.22 6.51
C VAL A 20 14.16 -4.00 7.77
N LYS A 21 15.20 -3.56 8.50
CA LYS A 21 15.60 -4.19 9.77
C LYS A 21 14.48 -4.19 10.81
N ALA A 22 13.73 -3.08 10.92
CA ALA A 22 12.61 -2.97 11.86
C ALA A 22 11.42 -3.87 11.47
N ILE A 23 10.99 -3.81 10.19
CA ILE A 23 9.82 -4.56 9.74
C ILE A 23 10.07 -6.06 9.64
N LYS A 24 11.32 -6.49 9.49
CA LYS A 24 11.68 -7.91 9.40
C LYS A 24 11.19 -8.71 10.60
N GLU A 25 11.49 -8.24 11.81
CA GLU A 25 11.02 -8.91 13.02
C GLU A 25 9.56 -8.58 13.33
N GLU A 26 9.11 -7.36 13.04
CA GLU A 26 7.73 -6.97 13.28
C GLU A 26 6.75 -7.82 12.46
N TRP A 27 6.99 -7.96 11.14
CA TRP A 27 6.10 -8.69 10.24
C TRP A 27 6.17 -10.20 10.47
N ALA A 28 7.36 -10.74 10.73
CA ALA A 28 7.50 -12.12 11.18
C ALA A 28 6.72 -12.37 12.49
N GLY A 29 6.81 -11.44 13.44
CA GLY A 29 6.08 -11.47 14.71
C GLY A 29 4.56 -11.46 14.53
N ARG A 30 4.03 -10.73 13.54
CA ARG A 30 2.58 -10.72 13.21
C ARG A 30 2.08 -12.08 12.68
N VAL A 31 2.92 -12.83 11.98
CA VAL A 31 2.60 -14.19 11.50
C VAL A 31 2.75 -15.20 12.64
N ALA A 32 3.74 -15.03 13.51
CA ALA A 32 3.94 -15.91 14.67
C ALA A 32 2.85 -15.74 15.74
N ASN A 33 2.35 -14.52 15.92
CA ASN A 33 1.40 -14.15 16.96
C ASN A 33 0.19 -13.47 16.34
N ILE A 34 -0.64 -14.26 15.65
CA ILE A 34 -1.83 -13.77 14.96
C ILE A 34 -2.86 -13.34 16.01
N LYS A 35 -3.26 -12.07 15.97
CA LYS A 35 -4.34 -11.53 16.79
C LYS A 35 -5.68 -12.13 16.40
N SER A 36 -6.60 -12.22 17.36
CA SER A 36 -7.99 -12.58 17.12
C SER A 36 -8.72 -11.55 16.25
N VAL A 37 -9.87 -11.96 15.71
CA VAL A 37 -10.77 -11.08 14.96
C VAL A 37 -11.22 -9.90 15.84
N GLU A 38 -11.54 -10.17 17.10
CA GLU A 38 -12.00 -9.19 18.09
C GLU A 38 -10.91 -8.16 18.41
N GLU A 39 -9.65 -8.58 18.55
CA GLU A 39 -8.53 -7.66 18.74
C GLU A 39 -8.30 -6.76 17.52
N PHE A 40 -8.44 -7.28 16.30
CA PHE A 40 -8.36 -6.44 15.09
C PHE A 40 -9.51 -5.45 15.01
N MET A 41 -10.74 -5.86 15.33
CA MET A 41 -11.89 -4.94 15.36
C MET A 41 -11.73 -3.85 16.43
N ALA A 42 -11.15 -4.19 17.58
CA ALA A 42 -10.85 -3.20 18.63
C ALA A 42 -9.75 -2.22 18.18
N GLN A 43 -8.73 -2.71 17.46
CA GLN A 43 -7.64 -1.89 16.94
C GLN A 43 -8.07 -1.00 15.76
N PHE A 44 -9.00 -1.47 14.92
CA PHE A 44 -9.45 -0.80 13.71
C PHE A 44 -10.98 -0.63 13.73
N PRO A 45 -11.53 0.39 14.43
CA PRO A 45 -12.97 0.52 14.65
C PRO A 45 -13.84 0.67 13.40
N LYS A 46 -13.24 1.03 12.26
CA LYS A 46 -13.92 1.15 10.97
C LYS A 46 -14.03 -0.18 10.22
N TRP A 47 -13.24 -1.18 10.59
CA TRP A 47 -13.25 -2.48 9.92
C TRP A 47 -14.53 -3.23 10.23
N THR A 48 -15.10 -3.86 9.21
CA THR A 48 -16.17 -4.84 9.41
C THR A 48 -15.58 -6.13 9.99
N ARG A 49 -16.45 -7.00 10.52
CA ARG A 49 -16.02 -8.34 10.95
C ARG A 49 -15.40 -9.14 9.81
N LEU A 50 -15.90 -8.96 8.58
CA LEU A 50 -15.36 -9.65 7.40
C LEU A 50 -13.93 -9.19 7.07
N ASP A 51 -13.63 -7.90 7.22
CA ASP A 51 -12.27 -7.37 7.00
C ASP A 51 -11.29 -7.95 8.01
N ALA A 52 -11.69 -7.99 9.29
CA ALA A 52 -10.89 -8.59 10.36
C ALA A 52 -10.68 -10.10 10.14
N ILE A 53 -11.72 -10.85 9.74
CA ILE A 53 -11.59 -12.28 9.37
C ILE A 53 -10.60 -12.44 8.20
N THR A 54 -10.75 -11.63 7.15
CA THR A 54 -9.88 -11.68 5.97
C THR A 54 -8.42 -11.43 6.35
N ARG A 55 -8.17 -10.49 7.27
CA ARG A 55 -6.82 -10.23 7.79
C ARG A 55 -6.24 -11.43 8.55
N VAL A 56 -7.03 -12.06 9.44
CA VAL A 56 -6.61 -13.25 10.20
C VAL A 56 -6.30 -14.40 9.25
N VAL A 57 -7.20 -14.70 8.31
CA VAL A 57 -7.01 -15.76 7.32
C VAL A 57 -5.77 -15.50 6.45
N GLY A 58 -5.57 -14.25 6.02
CA GLY A 58 -4.38 -13.87 5.25
C GLY A 58 -3.08 -14.09 6.01
N LEU A 59 -3.04 -13.77 7.31
CA LEU A 59 -1.88 -14.05 8.16
C LEU A 59 -1.66 -15.55 8.39
N GLN A 60 -2.74 -16.33 8.54
CA GLN A 60 -2.69 -17.78 8.69
C GLN A 60 -2.24 -18.49 7.40
N ALA A 61 -2.50 -17.89 6.24
CA ALA A 61 -2.07 -18.40 4.94
C ALA A 61 -0.58 -18.16 4.67
N CYS A 62 0.11 -17.35 5.47
CA CYS A 62 1.56 -17.21 5.37
C CYS A 62 2.26 -18.52 5.75
N ALA A 63 3.20 -18.99 4.93
CA ALA A 63 3.87 -20.27 5.13
C ALA A 63 4.62 -20.37 6.46
N SER A 64 5.38 -19.33 6.83
CA SER A 64 6.00 -19.21 8.16
C SER A 64 6.54 -17.79 8.40
N PRO A 65 6.81 -17.42 9.66
CA PRO A 65 7.57 -16.21 9.99
C PRO A 65 8.96 -16.16 9.33
N ASP A 66 9.61 -17.32 9.12
CA ASP A 66 10.95 -17.39 8.52
C ASP A 66 10.94 -17.05 7.04
N VAL A 67 9.87 -17.40 6.31
CA VAL A 67 9.71 -16.99 4.91
C VAL A 67 9.63 -15.47 4.79
N ILE A 68 8.97 -14.78 5.72
CA ILE A 68 8.94 -13.31 5.75
C ILE A 68 10.34 -12.74 5.95
N ARG A 69 11.10 -13.29 6.91
CA ARG A 69 12.49 -12.87 7.16
C ARG A 69 13.36 -13.06 5.94
N GLU A 70 13.21 -14.20 5.27
CA GLU A 70 14.03 -14.55 4.11
C GLU A 70 13.72 -13.67 2.90
N ILE A 71 12.44 -13.43 2.60
CA ILE A 71 12.02 -12.49 1.53
C ILE A 71 12.65 -11.11 1.75
N LEU A 72 12.60 -10.58 2.97
CA LEU A 72 13.19 -9.28 3.27
C LEU A 72 14.72 -9.29 3.24
N THR A 73 15.36 -10.43 3.50
CA THR A 73 16.84 -10.57 3.45
C THR A 73 17.35 -10.68 2.03
N GLN A 74 16.68 -11.45 1.18
CA GLN A 74 17.07 -11.63 -0.22
C GLN A 74 16.89 -10.36 -1.04
N ASN A 75 16.00 -9.47 -0.60
CA ASN A 75 15.72 -8.19 -1.24
C ASN A 75 16.28 -7.02 -0.42
N ASP A 76 17.51 -7.14 0.09
CA ASP A 76 18.26 -6.04 0.72
C ASP A 76 19.37 -5.53 -0.24
N PRO A 77 19.30 -4.28 -0.74
CA PRO A 77 18.29 -3.27 -0.44
C PRO A 77 16.93 -3.54 -1.11
N TRP A 78 15.84 -3.16 -0.44
CA TRP A 78 14.49 -3.24 -0.99
C TRP A 78 14.27 -2.06 -1.93
N ALA A 79 14.65 -2.23 -3.20
CA ALA A 79 14.75 -1.16 -4.19
C ALA A 79 14.13 -1.52 -5.55
N PHE A 80 12.82 -1.35 -5.65
CA PHE A 80 12.00 -1.67 -6.83
C PHE A 80 11.50 -0.44 -7.58
N GLY A 81 11.90 0.78 -7.16
CA GLY A 81 11.51 2.02 -7.83
C GLY A 81 11.99 2.11 -9.28
N HIS A 82 13.05 1.38 -9.64
CA HIS A 82 13.54 1.29 -11.02
C HIS A 82 12.46 0.79 -12.00
N LEU A 83 11.53 -0.06 -11.54
CA LEU A 83 10.42 -0.57 -12.36
C LEU A 83 9.46 0.52 -12.85
N LEU A 84 9.47 1.69 -12.21
CA LEU A 84 8.67 2.84 -12.65
C LEU A 84 9.27 3.51 -13.89
N SER A 85 10.56 3.33 -14.17
CA SER A 85 11.24 3.99 -15.30
C SER A 85 10.76 3.47 -16.66
N ASP A 86 10.23 2.25 -16.69
CA ASP A 86 9.68 1.61 -17.89
C ASP A 86 8.19 1.92 -18.10
N CYS A 87 7.62 2.87 -17.34
CA CYS A 87 6.20 3.19 -17.41
C CYS A 87 5.86 3.85 -18.77
N PRO A 88 4.94 3.29 -19.58
CA PRO A 88 4.53 3.90 -20.83
C PRO A 88 3.90 5.28 -20.62
N PRO A 89 4.19 6.29 -21.46
CA PRO A 89 3.78 7.69 -21.23
C PRO A 89 2.27 7.91 -21.18
N ASN A 90 1.48 6.95 -21.66
CA ASN A 90 0.01 6.97 -21.59
C ASN A 90 -0.55 6.48 -20.23
N ILE A 91 0.32 6.19 -19.26
CA ILE A 91 -0.07 5.81 -17.89
C ILE A 91 0.15 7.00 -16.96
N THR A 92 -0.87 7.31 -16.16
CA THR A 92 -0.75 8.23 -15.03
C THR A 92 -0.74 7.41 -13.75
N ILE A 93 0.24 7.64 -12.89
CA ILE A 93 0.34 7.01 -11.57
C ILE A 93 -0.11 8.03 -10.53
N THR A 94 -1.12 7.68 -9.74
CA THR A 94 -1.58 8.52 -8.63
C THR A 94 -1.30 7.81 -7.32
N VAL A 95 -0.40 8.38 -6.52
CA VAL A 95 -0.04 7.91 -5.20
C VAL A 95 -0.98 8.56 -4.18
N LEU A 96 -1.66 7.72 -3.38
CA LEU A 96 -2.55 8.17 -2.33
C LEU A 96 -1.79 8.23 -1.00
N ILE A 97 -1.78 9.40 -0.37
CA ILE A 97 -0.95 9.69 0.79
C ILE A 97 -1.82 9.97 2.01
N ALA A 98 -1.73 9.12 3.04
CA ALA A 98 -2.47 9.33 4.28
C ALA A 98 -1.86 10.42 5.18
N ASN A 99 -0.53 10.44 5.30
CA ASN A 99 0.23 11.42 6.09
C ASN A 99 1.16 12.23 5.15
N PRO A 100 1.02 13.56 5.06
CA PRO A 100 1.88 14.41 4.21
C PRO A 100 3.37 14.23 4.45
N GLU A 101 3.79 13.86 5.67
CA GLU A 101 5.21 13.66 5.99
C GLU A 101 5.86 12.53 5.18
N VAL A 102 5.07 11.62 4.61
CA VAL A 102 5.57 10.52 3.78
C VAL A 102 5.80 10.92 2.33
N GLU A 103 5.30 12.08 1.89
CA GLU A 103 5.42 12.54 0.49
C GLU A 103 6.87 12.65 0.05
N LYS A 104 7.76 13.06 0.96
CA LYS A 104 9.21 13.16 0.72
C LYS A 104 9.87 11.82 0.37
N HIS A 105 9.22 10.70 0.66
CA HIS A 105 9.71 9.36 0.35
C HIS A 105 9.18 8.83 -0.98
N ILE A 106 8.27 9.54 -1.65
CA ILE A 106 7.78 9.15 -2.96
C ILE A 106 8.82 9.53 -4.03
N PRO A 107 9.20 8.59 -4.91
CA PRO A 107 10.17 8.87 -5.95
C PRO A 107 9.64 9.93 -6.92
N LYS A 108 10.53 10.85 -7.33
CA LYS A 108 10.19 11.84 -8.35
C LYS A 108 10.14 11.15 -9.72
N HIS A 109 8.96 11.13 -10.34
CA HIS A 109 8.76 10.57 -11.67
C HIS A 109 7.74 11.44 -12.44
N PRO A 110 7.94 11.73 -13.75
CA PRO A 110 7.05 12.61 -14.51
C PRO A 110 5.60 12.12 -14.56
N GLN A 111 5.38 10.81 -14.42
CA GLN A 111 4.04 10.20 -14.43
C GLN A 111 3.43 10.03 -13.04
N ILE A 112 4.17 10.34 -11.97
CA ILE A 112 3.66 10.27 -10.61
C ILE A 112 3.01 11.60 -10.23
N THR A 113 1.79 11.48 -9.73
CA THR A 113 1.04 12.53 -9.06
C THR A 113 0.72 12.08 -7.65
N CYS A 114 0.75 12.99 -6.68
CA CYS A 114 0.41 12.69 -5.30
C CYS A 114 -0.96 13.29 -4.95
N SER A 115 -1.75 12.55 -4.18
CA SER A 115 -3.03 13.02 -3.65
C SER A 115 -3.11 12.69 -2.16
N ILE A 116 -3.26 13.71 -1.32
CA ILE A 116 -3.32 13.55 0.14
C ILE A 116 -4.76 13.23 0.56
N ILE A 117 -4.91 12.13 1.29
CA ILE A 117 -6.16 11.62 1.83
C ILE A 117 -6.07 11.67 3.36
N PRO A 118 -6.35 12.81 4.02
CA PRO A 118 -6.18 12.92 5.47
C PRO A 118 -7.21 12.08 6.24
N GLY A 119 -6.86 11.66 7.46
CA GLY A 119 -7.78 10.98 8.39
C GLY A 119 -8.02 9.50 8.10
N VAL A 120 -7.11 8.87 7.35
CA VAL A 120 -7.07 7.41 7.11
C VAL A 120 -5.72 6.85 7.50
N THR A 121 -5.64 5.55 7.72
CA THR A 121 -4.38 4.82 7.93
C THR A 121 -3.86 4.24 6.60
N HIS A 122 -2.81 3.42 6.69
CA HIS A 122 -2.35 2.61 5.54
C HIS A 122 -3.44 1.65 5.02
N TRP A 123 -4.47 1.35 5.83
CA TRP A 123 -5.59 0.48 5.50
C TRP A 123 -6.79 1.24 4.90
N VAL A 124 -6.53 2.26 4.08
CA VAL A 124 -7.55 3.14 3.50
C VAL A 124 -8.63 2.41 2.70
N GLN A 125 -8.32 1.25 2.11
CA GLN A 125 -9.26 0.39 1.39
C GLN A 125 -10.39 -0.14 2.27
N TYR A 126 -10.16 -0.27 3.58
CA TYR A 126 -11.18 -0.69 4.54
C TYR A 126 -11.86 0.51 5.21
N GLU A 127 -11.16 1.64 5.32
CA GLU A 127 -11.63 2.80 6.09
C GLU A 127 -12.43 3.82 5.28
N ALA A 128 -12.09 3.97 4.00
CA ALA A 128 -12.69 4.94 3.10
C ALA A 128 -12.47 4.55 1.61
N PRO A 129 -12.97 3.38 1.16
CA PRO A 129 -12.77 2.89 -0.21
C PRO A 129 -13.28 3.87 -1.28
N GLU A 130 -14.34 4.63 -0.98
CA GLU A 130 -14.88 5.66 -1.87
C GLU A 130 -13.88 6.79 -2.15
N ARG A 131 -12.97 7.08 -1.21
CA ARG A 131 -11.94 8.11 -1.39
C ARG A 131 -10.85 7.67 -2.36
N ILE A 132 -10.55 6.37 -2.40
CA ILE A 132 -9.65 5.78 -3.41
C ILE A 132 -10.26 5.96 -4.80
N VAL A 133 -11.53 5.59 -4.96
CA VAL A 133 -12.25 5.70 -6.23
C VAL A 133 -12.35 7.15 -6.69
N ASN A 134 -12.71 8.07 -5.78
CA ASN A 134 -12.82 9.49 -6.09
C ASN A 134 -11.46 10.08 -6.52
N ALA A 135 -10.37 9.75 -5.82
CA ALA A 135 -9.03 10.20 -6.19
C ALA A 135 -8.59 9.66 -7.56
N ALA A 136 -8.91 8.40 -7.87
CA ALA A 136 -8.62 7.79 -9.16
C ALA A 136 -9.42 8.44 -10.31
N LEU A 137 -10.73 8.66 -10.11
CA LEU A 137 -11.60 9.31 -11.10
C LEU A 137 -11.19 10.76 -11.38
N GLN A 138 -10.82 11.52 -10.35
CA GLN A 138 -10.33 12.89 -10.52
C GLN A 138 -9.03 12.92 -11.34
N SER A 139 -8.13 11.96 -11.12
CA SER A 139 -6.87 11.87 -11.85
C SER A 139 -7.07 11.48 -13.32
N ALA A 140 -8.01 10.57 -13.59
CA ALA A 140 -8.42 10.22 -14.96
C ALA A 140 -9.06 11.40 -15.70
N GLY A 141 -9.88 12.22 -15.01
CA GLY A 141 -10.53 13.40 -15.60
C GLY A 141 -9.55 14.53 -15.94
N LYS A 142 -8.50 14.73 -15.13
CA LYS A 142 -7.44 15.72 -15.39
C LYS A 142 -6.58 15.36 -16.61
N SER A 143 -6.43 14.07 -16.90
CA SER A 143 -5.65 13.57 -18.05
C SER A 143 -6.35 13.81 -19.41
N GLN A 144 -7.55 14.42 -19.41
CA GLN A 144 -8.36 14.70 -20.60
C GLN A 144 -8.46 16.20 -20.95
N GLN A 145 -7.78 17.09 -20.23
CA GLN A 145 -7.70 18.50 -20.61
C GLN A 145 -6.49 18.72 -21.55
N PRO A 146 -6.70 19.37 -22.71
CA PRO A 146 -5.67 19.57 -23.73
C PRO A 146 -4.55 20.52 -23.29
#